data_AF-C5KK25-F1
#
_entry.id   AF-C5KK25-F1
#
_cell.length_a   1.000
_cell.length_b   1.000
_cell.length_c   1.000
_cell.angle_alpha   90.00
_cell.angle_beta   90.00
_cell.angle_gamma   90.00
#
_symmetry.space_group_name_H-M   'P 1'
#
loop_
_entity.id
_entity.type
_entity.pdbx_description
1 polymer ?
#
loop_
_entity_poly.entity_id
_entity_poly.type
_entity_poly.pdbx_seq_one_letter_code
_entity_poly.pdbx_strand_id
1 'polypeptide(L)' 'MSSFKVALLGACGGIGQPLALLLKLNQKISELALYDIKQARTPCAGVAEDLSHINTPAEVKGTP' A
#
# COMPACT_ATOMS: atom_id res chain seq x y z
N MET A 1 -21.70 3.63 -2.35
CA MET A 1 -20.95 2.39 -2.69
C MET A 1 -20.09 2.05 -1.50
N SER A 2 -20.03 0.78 -1.07
CA SER A 2 -19.17 0.38 0.05
C SER A 2 -17.71 0.40 -0.39
N SER A 3 -16.90 1.26 0.21
CA SER A 3 -15.45 1.27 -0.01
C SER A 3 -14.76 0.35 0.99
N PHE A 4 -13.76 -0.39 0.53
CA PHE A 4 -13.01 -1.33 1.35
C PHE A 4 -11.76 -0.69 1.94
N LYS A 5 -11.49 -1.02 3.19
CA LYS A 5 -10.18 -0.86 3.81
C LYS A 5 -9.40 -2.16 3.66
N VAL A 6 -8.20 -2.09 3.11
CA VAL A 6 -7.36 -3.26 2.82
C VAL A 6 -6.01 -3.11 3.52
N ALA A 7 -5.57 -4.17 4.18
CA ALA A 7 -4.23 -4.26 4.76
C ALA A 7 -3.42 -5.30 3.97
N LEU A 8 -2.19 -4.94 3.61
CA LEU A 8 -1.24 -5.82 2.93
C LEU A 8 -0.05 -6.09 3.85
N LEU A 9 0.15 -7.35 4.23
CA LEU A 9 1.28 -7.83 5.03
C LEU A 9 2.38 -8.37 4.10
N GLY A 10 3.62 -7.90 4.26
CA GLY A 10 4.72 -8.18 3.33
C GLY A 10 4.71 -7.26 2.11
N ALA A 11 4.23 -6.02 2.29
CA ALA A 11 4.01 -5.05 1.23
C ALA A 11 5.30 -4.49 0.58
N CYS A 12 6.45 -4.64 1.22
CA CYS A 12 7.67 -3.93 0.89
C CYS A 12 8.75 -4.87 0.32
N GLY A 13 8.42 -6.14 0.11
CA GLY A 13 9.20 -7.11 -0.66
C GLY A 13 8.93 -7.07 -2.18
N GLY A 14 9.64 -7.91 -2.94
CA GLY A 14 9.59 -7.92 -4.41
C GLY A 14 8.22 -8.25 -5.02
N ILE A 15 7.34 -8.94 -4.29
CA ILE A 15 5.96 -9.24 -4.70
C ILE A 15 4.98 -8.23 -4.08
N GLY A 16 5.22 -7.82 -2.83
CA GLY A 16 4.36 -6.90 -2.11
C GLY A 16 4.23 -5.55 -2.81
N GLN A 17 5.34 -5.01 -3.32
CA GLN A 17 5.34 -3.70 -3.98
C GLN A 17 4.46 -3.65 -5.25
N PRO A 18 4.61 -4.56 -6.24
CA PRO A 18 3.73 -4.56 -7.40
C PRO A 18 2.28 -4.91 -7.04
N LEU A 19 2.05 -5.74 -6.02
CA LEU A 19 0.69 -6.01 -5.53
C LEU A 19 0.06 -4.75 -4.90
N ALA A 20 0.82 -3.98 -4.12
CA ALA A 20 0.37 -2.72 -3.53
C ALA A 20 0.00 -1.69 -4.61
N LEU A 21 0.77 -1.61 -5.70
CA LEU A 21 0.44 -0.79 -6.87
C LEU A 21 -0.91 -1.19 -7.49
N LEU A 22 -1.12 -2.49 -7.75
CA LEU A 22 -2.38 -2.98 -8.31
C LEU A 22 -3.58 -2.72 -7.37
N LEU A 23 -3.38 -2.85 -6.05
CA LEU A 23 -4.40 -2.52 -5.06
C LEU A 23 -4.73 -1.02 -5.05
N LYS A 24 -3.73 -0.14 -5.13
CA LYS A 24 -3.94 1.32 -5.20
C LYS A 24 -4.79 1.74 -6.42
N LEU A 25 -4.71 1.01 -7.53
CA LEU A 25 -5.51 1.27 -8.74
C LEU A 25 -6.97 0.81 -8.62
N ASN A 26 -7.31 -0.01 -7.62
CA ASN A 26 -8.65 -0.54 -7.44
C ASN A 26 -9.60 0.51 -6.85
N GLN A 27 -10.55 0.98 -7.67
CA GLN A 27 -11.55 1.99 -7.29
C GLN A 27 -12.49 1.58 -6.14
N LYS A 28 -12.49 0.31 -5.76
CA LYS A 28 -13.27 -0.18 -4.61
C LYS A 28 -12.55 0.04 -3.27
N ILE A 29 -11.27 0.40 -3.28
CA ILE A 29 -10.46 0.59 -2.07
C ILE A 29 -10.45 2.08 -1.71
N SER A 30 -10.78 2.41 -0.46
CA SER A 30 -10.64 3.77 0.09
C SER A 30 -9.42 3.94 0.97
N GLU A 31 -8.92 2.84 1.56
CA GLU A 31 -7.73 2.85 2.43
C GLU A 31 -6.88 1.62 2.16
N LEU A 32 -5.59 1.82 1.93
CA LEU A 32 -4.57 0.79 1.76
C LEU A 32 -3.49 0.94 2.83
N ALA A 33 -3.42 0.00 3.75
CA ALA A 33 -2.42 -0.04 4.81
C ALA A 33 -1.31 -1.06 4.48
N LEU A 34 -0.07 -0.59 4.40
CA LEU A 34 1.10 -1.39 4.06
C LEU A 34 1.89 -1.73 5.33
N TYR A 35 2.17 -3.01 5.51
CA TYR A 35 2.95 -3.54 6.62
C TYR A 35 4.05 -4.45 6.09
N ASP A 36 5.21 -4.41 6.72
CA ASP A 36 6.28 -5.38 6.51
C ASP A 36 7.11 -5.46 7.80
N ILE A 37 8.10 -6.34 7.84
CA ILE A 37 9.01 -6.43 8.98
C ILE A 37 9.92 -5.20 9.03
N LYS A 38 10.24 -4.73 10.25
CA LYS A 38 11.12 -3.55 10.50
C LYS A 38 12.48 -3.57 9.78
N GLN A 39 12.95 -4.74 9.37
CA GLN A 39 14.24 -4.95 8.70
C GLN A 39 14.11 -5.23 7.20
N ALA A 40 12.94 -4.94 6.61
CA ALA A 40 12.76 -5.03 5.17
C ALA A 40 13.77 -4.12 4.46
N ARG A 41 14.29 -4.56 3.30
CA ARG A 41 15.25 -3.78 2.51
C ARG A 41 14.70 -2.42 2.10
N THR A 42 13.39 -2.33 1.91
CA THR A 42 12.68 -1.11 1.53
C THR A 42 11.74 -0.72 2.68
N PRO A 43 11.85 0.49 3.24
CA PRO A 43 10.93 0.97 4.27
C PRO A 43 9.51 1.13 3.72
N CYS A 44 8.50 0.63 4.44
CA CYS A 44 7.11 0.75 3.99
C CYS A 44 6.57 2.17 3.95
N ALA A 45 7.14 3.07 4.74
CA ALA A 45 6.85 4.50 4.61
C ALA A 45 7.21 5.03 3.22
N GLY A 46 8.34 4.58 2.64
CA GLY A 46 8.76 4.99 1.29
C GLY A 46 7.86 4.43 0.20
N VAL A 47 7.48 3.15 0.31
CA VAL A 47 6.52 2.52 -0.65
C VAL A 47 5.16 3.20 -0.56
N ALA A 48 4.68 3.53 0.64
CA ALA A 48 3.41 4.21 0.83
C ALA A 48 3.42 5.62 0.24
N GLU A 49 4.50 6.38 0.40
CA GLU A 49 4.64 7.72 -0.17
C GLU A 49 4.66 7.70 -1.70
N ASP A 50 5.40 6.74 -2.29
CA ASP A 50 5.42 6.60 -3.76
C ASP A 50 4.02 6.28 -4.32
N LEU A 51 3.28 5.39 -3.65
CA LEU A 51 1.91 5.07 -4.03
C LEU A 51 0.90 6.19 -3.75
N SER A 52 1.16 7.08 -2.77
CA SER A 52 0.25 8.18 -2.42
C SER A 52 0.15 9.21 -3.56
N HIS A 53 1.21 9.35 -4.37
CA HIS A 53 1.25 10.22 -5.54
C HIS A 53 0.34 9.79 -6.70
N ILE A 54 -0.12 8.53 -6.69
CA ILE A 54 -1.00 8.01 -7.75
C ILE A 54 -2.41 8.57 -7.56
N ASN A 55 -2.89 9.30 -8.56
CA ASN A 55 -4.20 9.96 -8.58
C ASN A 55 -5.37 8.96 -8.62
N THR A 56 -5.65 8.37 -7.46
CA THR A 56 -6.74 7.43 -7.19
C THR A 56 -7.27 7.71 -5.79
N PRO A 57 -8.56 7.43 -5.52
CA PRO A 57 -9.21 7.85 -4.28
C PRO A 57 -8.70 7.16 -3.01
N ALA A 58 -7.97 6.06 -3.11
CA ALA A 58 -7.49 5.31 -1.95
C ALA A 58 -6.39 6.07 -1.17
N GLU A 59 -6.55 6.29 0.14
CA GLU A 59 -5.44 6.76 0.98
C GLU A 59 -4.45 5.61 1.25
N VAL A 60 -3.15 5.89 1.22
CA VAL A 60 -2.10 4.89 1.49
C VAL A 60 -1.36 5.25 2.76
N LYS A 61 -1.16 4.26 3.64
CA LYS A 61 -0.40 4.43 4.89
C LYS A 61 0.62 3.30 4.99
N GLY A 62 1.88 3.64 5.27
CA GLY A 62 2.94 2.66 5.51
C GLY A 62 3.41 2.71 6.95
N THR A 63 3.30 1.60 7.67
CA THR A 63 3.85 1.47 9.03
C THR A 63 5.02 0.48 9.05
N PRO A 64 5.98 0.68 9.97
CA PRO A 64 7.11 -0.23 10.14
C PRO A 64 6.73 -1.57 10.79
#